data_AF-A0A374TEM7-F1
#
_entry.id   AF-A0A374TEM7-F1
#
_cell.length_a   1.000
_cell.length_b   1.000
_cell.length_c   1.000
_cell.angle_alpha   90.00
_cell.angle_beta   90.00
_cell.angle_gamma   90.00
#
_symmetry.space_group_name_H-M   'P 1'
#
loop_
_entity.id
_entity.type
_entity.pdbx_description
1 polymer ?
#
loop_
_entity_poly.entity_id
_entity_poly.type
_entity_poly.pdbx_seq_one_letter_code
_entity_poly.pdbx_strand_id
1 'polypeptide(L)'
;TPPNGRSRTGWGGVTQAQLAELLKVNQAFISKIETCERRLDIIELHHICQVLGISFVDFIQEVDRDILCKNEEESYITIKELKK
;
A
#
# COMPACT_ATOMS: atom_id res chain seq x y z
N THR A 1 30.26 3.50 -1.96
CA THR A 1 29.68 3.40 -0.60
C THR A 1 28.74 4.57 -0.40
N PRO A 2 27.42 4.36 -0.21
CA PRO A 2 26.57 5.46 0.24
C PRO A 2 26.78 5.64 1.76
N PRO A 3 26.87 6.89 2.25
CA PRO A 3 27.08 7.16 3.67
C PRO A 3 25.74 7.09 4.43
N ASN A 4 25.83 6.60 5.66
CA ASN A 4 24.80 6.59 6.71
C ASN A 4 23.61 5.64 6.53
N GLY A 5 23.66 4.58 7.35
CA GLY A 5 22.67 3.54 7.46
C GLY A 5 21.32 4.00 7.99
N ARG A 6 20.28 3.62 7.24
CA ARG A 6 19.03 3.08 7.78
C ARG A 6 18.34 2.25 6.70
N SER A 7 18.86 1.06 6.44
CA SER A 7 18.31 0.09 5.50
C SER A 7 17.14 -0.66 6.13
N ARG A 8 15.97 -0.03 6.21
CA ARG A 8 14.69 -0.76 6.32
C ARG A 8 14.24 -1.09 4.90
N THR A 9 14.41 -2.33 4.48
CA THR A 9 13.88 -2.86 3.22
C THR A 9 12.40 -3.17 3.45
N GLY A 10 11.53 -2.22 3.12
CA GLY A 10 10.09 -2.45 3.00
C GLY A 10 9.76 -2.56 1.52
N TRP A 11 9.13 -3.65 1.12
CA TRP A 11 8.60 -3.90 -0.23
C TRP A 11 9.69 -4.01 -1.32
N GLY A 12 10.19 -5.24 -1.54
CA GLY A 12 10.87 -5.59 -2.80
C GLY A 12 12.29 -5.04 -3.00
N GLY A 13 13.03 -4.74 -1.93
CA GLY A 13 14.45 -4.32 -2.03
C GLY A 13 14.67 -2.82 -2.25
N VAL A 14 13.60 -2.03 -2.33
CA VAL A 14 13.66 -0.57 -2.33
C VAL A 14 13.69 -0.07 -0.88
N THR A 15 14.59 0.88 -0.59
CA THR A 15 14.62 1.54 0.72
C THR A 15 13.60 2.67 0.77
N GLN A 16 13.14 3.04 1.97
CA GLN A 16 12.27 4.21 2.17
C GLN A 16 12.81 5.50 1.52
N ALA A 17 14.14 5.68 1.54
CA ALA A 17 14.80 6.84 0.93
C ALA A 17 14.71 6.81 -0.60
N GLN A 18 14.93 5.64 -1.20
CA GLN A 18 14.81 5.46 -2.66
C GLN A 18 13.36 5.64 -3.12
N LEU A 19 12.39 5.11 -2.36
CA LEU A 19 10.98 5.31 -2.69
C LEU A 19 10.57 6.78 -2.58
N ALA A 20 11.07 7.48 -1.55
CA ALA A 20 10.84 8.91 -1.39
C ALA A 20 11.42 9.73 -2.56
N GLU A 21 12.63 9.39 -3.01
CA GLU A 21 13.28 10.02 -4.16
C GLU A 21 12.48 9.80 -5.45
N LEU A 22 12.03 8.57 -5.71
CA LEU A 22 11.24 8.24 -6.88
C LEU A 22 9.88 8.96 -6.90
N LEU A 23 9.24 9.10 -5.73
CA LEU A 23 7.97 9.82 -5.57
C LEU A 23 8.13 11.34 -5.43
N LYS A 24 9.38 11.84 -5.39
CA LYS A 24 9.72 13.26 -5.15
C LYS A 24 9.11 13.80 -3.85
N VAL A 25 9.05 12.98 -2.82
CA VAL A 25 8.59 13.31 -1.46
C VAL A 25 9.73 13.19 -0.46
N ASN A 26 9.51 13.63 0.78
CA ASN A 26 10.50 13.42 1.83
C ASN A 26 10.40 12.00 2.41
N GLN A 27 11.50 11.48 2.97
CA GLN A 27 11.49 10.15 3.60
C GLN A 27 10.53 10.07 4.80
N ALA A 28 10.26 11.20 5.48
CA ALA A 28 9.29 11.29 6.56
C ALA A 28 7.85 10.97 6.09
N PHE A 29 7.50 11.29 4.84
CA PHE A 29 6.21 10.97 4.23
C PHE A 29 6.04 9.45 4.13
N ILE A 30 7.05 8.77 3.60
CA ILE A 30 7.07 7.30 3.49
C ILE A 30 7.05 6.65 4.88
N SER A 31 7.83 7.18 5.81
CA SER A 31 7.84 6.70 7.20
C SER A 31 6.44 6.78 7.84
N LYS A 32 5.71 7.89 7.64
CA LYS A 32 4.36 8.08 8.19
C LYS A 32 3.31 7.18 7.54
N ILE A 33 3.49 6.85 6.26
CA ILE A 33 2.63 5.87 5.58
C ILE A 33 2.88 4.48 6.15
N GLU A 34 4.15 4.08 6.30
CA GLU A 34 4.50 2.75 6.84
C GLU A 34 4.12 2.58 8.32
N THR A 35 4.13 3.65 9.11
CA THR A 35 3.68 3.61 10.51
C THR A 35 2.18 3.84 10.67
N CYS A 36 1.42 3.97 9.57
CA CYS A 36 -0.01 4.30 9.56
C CYS A 36 -0.37 5.63 10.28
N GLU A 37 0.61 6.50 10.53
CA GLU A 37 0.38 7.86 11.05
C GLU A 37 -0.25 8.79 10.00
N ARG A 38 -0.11 8.44 8.72
CA ARG A 38 -0.73 9.14 7.60
C ARG A 38 -1.52 8.15 6.75
N ARG A 39 -2.79 8.48 6.48
CA ARG A 39 -3.60 7.77 5.50
C ARG A 39 -3.08 8.04 4.08
N LEU A 40 -3.01 6.98 3.28
CA LEU A 40 -2.67 7.04 1.86
C LEU A 40 -3.96 7.02 1.05
N ASP A 41 -4.15 7.96 0.14
CA ASP A 41 -5.30 7.92 -0.76
C ASP A 41 -5.04 7.03 -1.99
N ILE A 42 -6.10 6.75 -2.76
CA ILE A 42 -6.05 5.82 -3.88
C ILE A 42 -5.19 6.31 -5.05
N ILE A 43 -5.08 7.63 -5.25
CA ILE A 43 -4.27 8.24 -6.30
C ILE A 43 -2.79 8.16 -5.91
N GLU A 44 -2.49 8.43 -4.64
CA GLU A 44 -1.14 8.27 -4.09
C GLU A 44 -0.69 6.81 -4.16
N LEU A 45 -1.58 5.87 -3.81
CA LEU A 45 -1.31 4.43 -3.92
C LEU A 45 -1.04 4.02 -5.37
N HIS A 46 -1.86 4.48 -6.31
CA HIS A 46 -1.66 4.22 -7.73
C HIS A 46 -0.28 4.73 -8.19
N HIS A 47 0.11 5.95 -7.78
CA HIS A 47 1.41 6.51 -8.13
C HIS A 47 2.57 5.69 -7.53
N ILE A 48 2.43 5.20 -6.30
CA ILE A 48 3.40 4.28 -5.69
C ILE A 48 3.54 3.00 -6.51
N CYS A 49 2.42 2.38 -6.92
CA CYS A 49 2.45 1.18 -7.77
C CYS A 49 3.17 1.45 -9.10
N GLN A 50 2.88 2.57 -9.77
CA GLN A 50 3.53 2.94 -11.03
C GLN A 50 5.05 3.09 -10.89
N VAL A 51 5.50 3.78 -9.85
CA VAL A 51 6.92 3.99 -9.57
C VAL A 51 7.64 2.68 -9.24
N LEU A 52 6.98 1.77 -8.54
CA LEU A 52 7.51 0.46 -8.19
C LEU A 52 7.41 -0.56 -9.35
N GLY A 53 6.79 -0.20 -10.48
CA GLY A 53 6.56 -1.13 -11.59
C GLY A 53 5.55 -2.23 -11.27
N ILE A 54 4.66 -2.00 -10.31
CA ILE A 54 3.62 -2.94 -9.87
C ILE A 54 2.31 -2.57 -10.57
N SER A 55 1.58 -3.58 -11.03
CA SER A 55 0.20 -3.40 -11.53
C SER A 55 -0.72 -3.02 -10.37
N PHE A 56 -1.29 -1.81 -10.45
CA PHE A 56 -2.22 -1.32 -9.44
C PHE A 56 -3.45 -2.23 -9.27
N VAL A 57 -3.97 -2.78 -10.38
CA VAL A 57 -5.13 -3.68 -10.35
C VAL A 57 -4.80 -4.97 -9.62
N ASP A 58 -3.64 -5.56 -9.92
CA ASP A 58 -3.22 -6.82 -9.28
C ASP A 58 -2.94 -6.61 -7.78
N PHE A 59 -2.33 -5.47 -7.44
CA PHE A 59 -2.11 -5.06 -6.05
C PHE A 59 -3.43 -4.93 -5.28
N ILE A 60 -4.40 -4.21 -5.82
CA ILE A 60 -5.71 -4.05 -5.15
C ILE A 60 -6.43 -5.40 -5.04
N GLN A 61 -6.34 -6.29 -6.03
CA GLN A 61 -6.93 -7.62 -5.92
C GLN A 61 -6.28 -8.48 -4.83
N GLU A 62 -4.97 -8.35 -4.61
CA GLU A 62 -4.26 -9.03 -3.52
C GLU A 62 -4.67 -8.47 -2.16
N VAL A 63 -4.70 -7.14 -2.03
CA VAL A 63 -5.18 -6.45 -0.84
C VAL A 63 -6.63 -6.83 -0.51
N ASP A 64 -7.49 -6.89 -1.53
CA ASP A 64 -8.89 -7.26 -1.37
C ASP A 64 -9.04 -8.71 -0.86
N ARG A 65 -8.28 -9.67 -1.42
CA ARG A 65 -8.24 -11.04 -0.91
C ARG A 65 -7.79 -11.12 0.54
N ASP A 66 -6.74 -10.39 0.91
CA ASP A 66 -6.15 -10.46 2.25
C ASP A 66 -6.99 -9.73 3.32
N ILE A 67 -7.65 -8.62 2.95
CA ILE A 67 -8.55 -7.86 3.84
C ILE A 67 -9.92 -8.54 3.95
N LEU A 68 -10.46 -9.08 2.86
CA LEU A 68 -11.79 -9.71 2.83
C LEU A 68 -11.80 -11.18 3.21
N CYS A 69 -10.66 -11.88 3.24
CA CYS A 69 -10.59 -13.23 3.84
C CYS A 69 -10.94 -13.25 5.35
N LYS A 70 -11.14 -12.08 5.98
CA LYS A 70 -11.69 -11.99 7.35
C LYS A 70 -13.19 -11.63 7.40
N ASN A 71 -13.84 -11.33 6.28
CA ASN A 71 -15.18 -10.70 6.25
C ASN A 71 -16.16 -11.32 5.22
N GLU A 72 -15.88 -12.51 4.69
CA GLU A 72 -16.83 -13.16 3.75
C GLU A 72 -18.16 -13.56 4.43
N GLU A 73 -18.19 -13.74 5.76
CA GLU A 73 -19.43 -14.11 6.46
C GLU A 73 -20.44 -12.95 6.57
N GLU A 74 -20.02 -11.68 6.62
CA GLU A 74 -20.95 -10.56 6.84
C GLU A 74 -21.56 -9.97 5.55
N SER A 75 -20.84 -10.05 4.42
CA SER A 75 -21.31 -9.45 3.16
C SER A 75 -22.39 -10.29 2.47
N TYR A 76 -22.36 -11.62 2.60
CA TYR A 76 -23.38 -12.51 2.02
C TYR A 76 -24.75 -12.41 2.72
N ILE A 77 -24.77 -12.05 4.00
CA ILE A 77 -26.02 -11.86 4.76
C ILE A 77 -26.73 -10.59 4.29
N THR A 78 -25.98 -9.48 4.16
CA THR A 78 -26.55 -8.17 3.78
C THR A 78 -27.18 -8.16 2.38
N ILE A 79 -26.55 -8.84 1.41
CA ILE A 79 -27.09 -8.91 0.04
C ILE A 79 -28.33 -9.82 -0.05
N LYS A 80 -28.43 -10.87 0.77
CA LYS A 80 -29.64 -11.72 0.82
C LYS A 80 -30.83 -11.01 1.44
N GLU A 81 -30.63 -10.20 2.48
CA GLU A 81 -31.71 -9.46 3.15
C GLU A 81 -32.30 -8.35 2.25
N LEU A 82 -31.50 -7.77 1.36
CA LEU A 82 -31.94 -6.77 0.38
C LEU A 82 -32.70 -7.35 -0.83
N LYS A 83 -32.65 -8.68 -1.03
CA LYS A 83 -33.33 -9.38 -2.12
C LYS A 83 -34.58 -10.16 -1.67
N LYS A 84 -35.08 -9.87 -0.47
CA LYS A 84 -36.30 -10.45 0.11
C LYS A 84 -37.38 -9.39 0.25
#